data_AF-A0A7R9AIK7-F1
#
_entry.id   AF-A0A7R9AIK7-F1
#
_cell.length_a   1.000
_cell.length_b   1.000
_cell.length_c   1.000
_cell.angle_alpha   90.00
_cell.angle_beta   90.00
_cell.angle_gamma   90.00
#
_symmetry.space_group_name_H-M   'P 1'
#
loop_
_entity.id
_entity.type
_entity.pdbx_description
1 polymer ?
#
loop_
_entity_poly.entity_id
_entity_poly.type
_entity_poly.pdbx_seq_one_letter_code
_entity_poly.pdbx_strand_id
1 'polypeptide(L)'
;MYLNLQQATFDYERLQYNTVVSSGMKMLNSIEDAGEISAPVRLEAMQILLHTLYPVVPHICTALWNELGFAKRLGDLLDCPWQAVDPQALVQDEIELVLQINGKLRGSMVVASNADNATIEALARSHEKVKEFGEGREPKKVIVVKGKLVNVVV
;
A
#
# COMPACT_ATOMS: atom_id res chain seq x y z
N MET A 1 6.37 0.32 0.65
CA MET A 1 7.06 -0.38 1.76
C MET A 1 6.64 0.14 3.13
N TYR A 2 6.95 1.40 3.47
CA TYR A 2 6.71 1.98 4.80
C TYR A 2 5.26 1.92 5.30
N LEU A 3 4.27 2.07 4.41
CA LEU A 3 2.84 1.90 4.79
C LEU A 3 2.54 0.48 5.30
N ASN A 4 3.06 -0.55 4.63
CA ASN A 4 2.88 -1.94 5.08
C ASN A 4 3.66 -2.22 6.37
N LEU A 5 4.81 -1.57 6.60
CA LEU A 5 5.58 -1.71 7.84
C LEU A 5 4.80 -1.10 9.02
N GLN A 6 4.22 0.09 8.83
CA GLN A 6 3.38 0.72 9.83
C GLN A 6 2.18 -0.17 10.18
N GLN A 7 1.48 -0.71 9.17
CA GLN A 7 0.35 -1.61 9.36
C GLN A 7 0.77 -2.89 10.10
N ALA A 8 1.86 -3.54 9.68
CA ALA A 8 2.33 -4.77 10.31
C ALA A 8 2.74 -4.54 11.77
N THR A 9 3.39 -3.40 12.07
CA THR A 9 3.76 -3.02 13.44
C THR A 9 2.52 -2.89 14.32
N PHE A 10 1.49 -2.18 13.85
CA PHE A 10 0.22 -2.06 14.55
C PHE A 10 -0.50 -3.41 14.72
N ASP A 11 -0.46 -4.27 13.71
CA ASP A 11 -1.08 -5.60 13.75
C ASP A 11 -0.36 -6.55 14.72
N TYR A 12 0.96 -6.42 14.86
CA TYR A 12 1.74 -7.14 15.88
C TYR A 12 1.28 -6.77 17.30
N GLU A 13 1.08 -5.47 17.59
CA GLU A 13 0.57 -5.01 18.89
C GLU A 13 -0.82 -5.59 19.22
N ARG A 14 -1.60 -5.90 18.18
CA ARG A 14 -2.95 -6.46 18.30
C ARG A 14 -3.01 -7.98 18.15
N LEU A 15 -1.85 -8.64 18.02
CA LEU A 15 -1.73 -10.09 17.83
C LEU A 15 -2.46 -10.61 16.57
N GLN A 16 -2.57 -9.77 15.53
CA GLN A 16 -3.23 -10.10 14.26
C GLN A 16 -2.20 -10.67 13.26
N TYR A 17 -1.59 -11.81 13.58
CA TYR A 17 -0.47 -12.35 12.80
C TYR A 17 -0.81 -12.67 11.34
N ASN A 18 -2.07 -13.01 11.04
CA ASN A 18 -2.52 -13.26 9.68
C ASN A 18 -2.43 -11.98 8.81
N THR A 19 -2.72 -10.81 9.36
CA THR A 19 -2.64 -9.54 8.61
C THR A 19 -1.21 -9.03 8.50
N VAL A 20 -0.34 -9.36 9.47
CA VAL A 20 1.12 -9.19 9.34
C VAL A 20 1.65 -9.98 8.15
N VAL A 21 1.30 -11.27 8.03
CA VAL A 21 1.75 -12.11 6.90
C VAL A 21 1.22 -11.56 5.58
N SER A 22 -0.04 -11.11 5.54
CA SER A 22 -0.61 -10.44 4.36
C SER A 22 0.15 -9.15 3.99
N SER A 23 0.60 -8.38 4.98
CA SER A 23 1.43 -7.19 4.76
C SER A 23 2.79 -7.58 4.17
N GLY A 24 3.39 -8.67 4.64
CA GLY A 24 4.60 -9.25 4.03
C GLY A 24 4.41 -9.67 2.57
N MET A 25 3.28 -10.30 2.23
CA MET A 25 2.95 -10.62 0.82
C MET A 25 2.84 -9.37 -0.05
N LYS A 26 2.16 -8.32 0.43
CA LYS A 26 2.05 -7.04 -0.29
C LYS A 26 3.42 -6.39 -0.49
N MET A 27 4.28 -6.44 0.53
CA MET A 27 5.66 -5.95 0.43
C MET A 27 6.45 -6.71 -0.65
N LEU A 28 6.39 -8.05 -0.66
CA LEU A 28 7.07 -8.86 -1.66
C LEU A 28 6.61 -8.51 -3.07
N ASN A 29 5.29 -8.51 -3.32
CA ASN A 29 4.72 -8.13 -4.62
C ASN A 29 5.19 -6.73 -5.04
N SER A 30 5.20 -5.77 -4.10
CA SER A 30 5.66 -4.41 -4.39
C SER A 30 7.13 -4.37 -4.85
N ILE A 31 7.99 -5.26 -4.36
CA ILE A 31 9.40 -5.32 -4.76
C ILE A 31 9.57 -6.02 -6.12
N GLU A 32 8.77 -7.05 -6.37
CA GLU A 32 8.75 -7.75 -7.66
C GLU A 32 8.24 -6.83 -8.79
N ASP A 33 7.19 -6.04 -8.50
CA ASP A 33 6.57 -5.12 -9.46
C ASP A 33 7.35 -3.82 -9.66
N ALA A 34 8.31 -3.48 -8.78
CA ALA A 34 9.02 -2.20 -8.80
C ALA A 34 9.91 -1.97 -10.04
N GLY A 35 10.15 -2.98 -10.88
CA GLY A 35 11.01 -2.87 -12.05
C GLY A 35 12.45 -2.47 -11.70
N GLU A 36 13.01 -1.50 -12.44
CA GLU A 36 14.34 -0.96 -12.20
C GLU A 36 14.33 0.12 -11.11
N ILE A 37 14.53 -0.32 -9.86
CA ILE A 37 14.86 0.55 -8.73
C ILE A 37 16.35 0.50 -8.40
N SER A 38 16.85 1.57 -7.81
CA SER A 38 18.25 1.64 -7.35
C SER A 38 18.55 0.54 -6.33
N ALA A 39 19.78 0.03 -6.36
CA ALA A 39 20.21 -1.02 -5.43
C ALA A 39 20.00 -0.66 -3.94
N PRO A 40 20.26 0.58 -3.47
CA PRO A 40 19.96 0.97 -2.10
C PRO A 40 18.49 0.85 -1.73
N VAL A 41 17.56 1.26 -2.61
CA VAL A 41 16.11 1.18 -2.36
C VAL A 41 15.67 -0.29 -2.31
N ARG A 42 16.20 -1.13 -3.20
CA ARG A 42 15.89 -2.57 -3.20
C ARG A 42 16.37 -3.24 -1.91
N LEU A 43 17.56 -2.88 -1.43
CA LEU A 43 18.11 -3.41 -0.18
C LEU A 43 17.30 -2.95 1.03
N GLU A 44 16.93 -1.68 1.11
CA GLU A 44 16.06 -1.16 2.17
C GLU A 44 14.71 -1.88 2.17
N ALA A 45 14.12 -2.10 1.00
CA ALA A 45 12.85 -2.82 0.90
C ALA A 45 12.97 -4.28 1.40
N MET A 46 14.06 -4.98 1.04
CA MET A 46 14.34 -6.31 1.56
C MET A 46 14.59 -6.33 3.07
N GLN A 47 15.32 -5.35 3.59
CA GLN A 47 15.52 -5.17 5.03
C GLN A 47 14.16 -5.07 5.74
N ILE A 48 13.26 -4.21 5.27
CA ILE A 48 11.92 -4.02 5.84
C ILE A 48 11.11 -5.32 5.80
N LEU A 49 11.12 -6.03 4.68
CA LEU A 49 10.40 -7.30 4.52
C LEU A 49 10.92 -8.37 5.49
N LEU A 50 12.24 -8.55 5.57
CA LEU A 50 12.86 -9.54 6.46
C LEU A 50 12.59 -9.21 7.93
N HIS A 51 12.68 -7.94 8.31
CA HIS A 51 12.38 -7.48 9.67
C HIS A 51 10.91 -7.74 10.04
N THR A 52 9.99 -7.49 9.10
CA THR A 52 8.56 -7.71 9.29
C THR A 52 8.21 -9.19 9.42
N LEU A 53 8.89 -10.08 8.69
CA LEU A 53 8.60 -11.52 8.70
C LEU A 53 9.38 -12.30 9.77
N TYR A 54 10.44 -11.72 10.33
CA TYR A 54 11.32 -12.40 11.29
C TYR A 54 10.58 -13.06 12.46
N PRO A 55 9.59 -12.41 13.13
CA PRO A 55 8.86 -13.06 14.22
C PRO A 55 7.99 -14.25 13.78
N VAL A 56 7.70 -14.40 12.48
CA VAL A 56 6.87 -15.49 11.92
C VAL A 56 7.74 -16.62 11.38
N VAL A 57 8.80 -16.29 10.62
CA VAL A 57 9.64 -17.24 9.90
C VAL A 57 11.14 -16.95 10.14
N PRO A 58 11.63 -17.07 11.39
CA PRO A 58 12.93 -16.55 11.78
C PRO A 58 14.10 -17.19 11.03
N HIS A 59 14.06 -18.51 10.80
CA HIS A 59 15.18 -19.24 10.21
C HIS A 59 15.53 -18.77 8.78
N ILE A 60 14.52 -18.62 7.91
CA ILE A 60 14.74 -18.15 6.54
C ILE A 60 15.10 -16.66 6.53
N CYS A 61 14.47 -15.86 7.39
CA CYS A 61 14.80 -14.45 7.52
C CYS A 61 16.27 -14.25 7.93
N THR A 62 16.77 -15.01 8.91
CA THR A 62 18.17 -14.99 9.32
C THR A 62 19.11 -15.45 8.20
N ALA A 63 18.77 -16.52 7.47
CA ALA A 63 19.58 -16.99 6.34
C ALA A 63 19.72 -15.90 5.26
N LEU A 64 18.60 -15.31 4.84
CA LEU A 64 18.55 -14.25 3.83
C LEU A 64 19.23 -12.96 4.31
N TRP A 65 19.08 -12.61 5.60
CA TRP A 65 19.75 -11.46 6.20
C TRP A 65 21.27 -11.55 6.12
N ASN A 66 21.82 -12.75 6.34
CA ASN A 66 23.24 -13.02 6.20
C ASN A 66 23.68 -13.00 4.73
N GLU A 67 22.90 -13.61 3.83
CA GLU A 67 23.20 -13.65 2.40
C GLU A 67 23.25 -12.26 1.77
N LEU A 68 22.33 -11.38 2.16
CA LEU A 68 22.29 -9.97 1.74
C LEU A 68 23.36 -9.09 2.41
N GLY A 69 24.15 -9.67 3.31
CA GLY A 69 25.23 -8.97 4.01
C GLY A 69 24.77 -7.97 5.07
N PHE A 70 23.49 -8.00 5.46
CA PHE A 70 22.97 -7.10 6.48
C PHE A 70 23.60 -7.37 7.84
N ALA A 71 23.87 -8.63 8.19
CA ALA A 71 24.55 -8.98 9.44
C ALA A 71 25.88 -8.22 9.65
N LYS A 72 26.66 -8.05 8.57
CA LYS A 72 27.94 -7.33 8.60
C LYS A 72 27.79 -5.82 8.70
N ARG A 73 26.65 -5.28 8.26
CA ARG A 73 26.40 -3.84 8.14
C ARG A 73 25.58 -3.27 9.29
N LEU A 74 24.62 -4.05 9.79
CA LEU A 74 23.57 -3.64 10.71
C LEU A 74 23.58 -4.45 12.02
N GLY A 75 24.34 -5.53 12.09
CA GLY A 75 24.34 -6.47 13.22
C GLY A 75 23.38 -7.65 13.02
N ASP A 76 23.28 -8.51 14.03
CA ASP A 76 22.36 -9.64 14.00
C ASP A 76 20.91 -9.15 13.89
N LEU A 77 20.11 -9.85 13.10
CA LEU A 77 18.68 -9.56 12.95
C LEU A 77 17.94 -9.61 14.28
N LEU A 78 18.34 -10.49 15.20
CA LEU A 78 17.73 -10.60 16.52
C LEU A 78 17.97 -9.35 17.39
N ASP A 79 19.15 -8.74 17.27
CA ASP A 79 19.58 -7.59 18.08
C ASP A 79 19.28 -6.24 17.39
N CYS A 80 18.80 -6.30 16.14
CA CYS A 80 18.47 -5.12 15.35
C CYS A 80 17.25 -4.41 15.94
N PRO A 81 17.30 -3.07 16.15
CA PRO A 81 16.13 -2.33 16.58
C PRO A 81 15.02 -2.43 15.53
N TRP A 82 13.77 -2.42 15.98
CA TRP A 82 12.63 -2.36 15.08
C TRP A 82 12.71 -1.13 14.17
N GLN A 83 12.63 -1.36 12.86
CA GLN A 83 12.77 -0.31 11.87
C GLN A 83 11.70 0.78 12.10
N ALA A 84 12.17 2.03 12.30
CA ALA A 84 11.28 3.16 12.41
C ALA A 84 10.67 3.51 11.04
N VAL A 85 9.42 3.95 11.05
CA VAL A 85 8.73 4.43 9.85
C VAL A 85 9.13 5.87 9.59
N ASP A 86 9.74 6.16 8.44
CA ASP A 86 10.02 7.54 8.02
C ASP A 86 8.71 8.23 7.58
N PRO A 87 8.27 9.31 8.25
CA PRO A 87 7.06 10.04 7.87
C PRO A 87 7.11 10.63 6.45
N GLN A 88 8.30 10.96 5.93
CA GLN A 88 8.43 11.49 4.58
C GLN A 88 8.18 10.40 3.53
N ALA A 89 8.57 9.16 3.83
CA ALA A 89 8.32 8.01 2.96
C ALA A 89 6.85 7.53 2.97
N LEU A 90 6.00 8.09 3.84
CA LEU A 90 4.55 7.88 3.84
C LEU A 90 3.80 8.87 2.93
N VAL A 91 4.45 9.94 2.47
CA VAL A 91 3.81 10.90 1.57
C VAL A 91 3.63 10.24 0.21
N GLN A 92 2.38 10.20 -0.24
CA GLN A 92 2.01 9.68 -1.56
C GLN A 92 1.55 10.84 -2.43
N ASP A 93 2.10 10.95 -3.63
CA ASP A 93 1.65 11.94 -4.62
C ASP A 93 0.29 11.57 -5.21
N GLU A 94 0.01 10.27 -5.27
CA GLU A 94 -1.22 9.71 -5.81
C GLU A 94 -1.85 8.73 -4.81
N ILE A 95 -3.18 8.75 -4.77
CA ILE A 95 -3.99 7.87 -3.94
C ILE A 95 -5.00 7.13 -4.81
N GLU A 96 -5.23 5.87 -4.48
CA GLU A 96 -6.27 5.06 -5.11
C GLU A 96 -7.60 5.24 -4.37
N LEU A 97 -8.61 5.72 -5.07
CA LEU A 97 -9.98 5.86 -4.58
C LEU A 97 -10.86 4.74 -5.14
N VAL A 98 -11.62 4.11 -4.26
CA VAL A 98 -12.58 3.09 -4.66
C VAL A 98 -13.74 3.73 -5.43
N LEU A 99 -14.01 3.28 -6.66
CA LEU A 99 -15.11 3.76 -7.48
C LEU A 99 -16.36 2.90 -7.27
N GLN A 100 -17.42 3.56 -6.79
CA GLN A 100 -18.75 2.98 -6.64
C GLN A 100 -19.74 3.62 -7.61
N ILE A 101 -20.67 2.82 -8.12
CA ILE A 101 -21.77 3.29 -8.98
C ILE A 101 -23.07 2.73 -8.43
N ASN A 102 -24.00 3.62 -8.07
CA ASN A 102 -25.23 3.27 -7.34
C ASN A 102 -24.96 2.36 -6.12
N GLY A 103 -23.87 2.66 -5.39
CA GLY A 103 -23.46 1.93 -4.18
C GLY A 103 -22.77 0.59 -4.41
N LYS A 104 -22.56 0.15 -5.66
CA LYS A 104 -21.83 -1.09 -5.99
C LYS A 104 -20.39 -0.78 -6.38
N LEU A 105 -19.43 -1.58 -5.91
CA LEU A 105 -18.02 -1.49 -6.29
C LEU A 105 -17.85 -1.82 -7.78
N ARG A 106 -17.30 -0.87 -8.56
CA ARG A 106 -17.11 -1.03 -10.02
C ARG A 106 -15.67 -0.85 -10.49
N GLY A 107 -14.77 -0.46 -9.60
CA GLY A 107 -13.34 -0.36 -9.87
C GLY A 107 -12.66 0.57 -8.88
N SER A 108 -11.53 1.12 -9.29
CA SER A 108 -10.78 2.14 -8.59
C SER A 108 -10.33 3.22 -9.57
N MET A 109 -10.00 4.39 -9.03
CA MET A 109 -9.45 5.52 -9.77
C MET A 109 -8.26 6.08 -9.00
N VAL A 110 -7.16 6.37 -9.69
CA VAL A 110 -5.99 7.02 -9.10
C VAL A 110 -6.13 8.53 -9.26
N VAL A 111 -5.93 9.27 -8.17
CA VAL A 111 -5.98 10.74 -8.16
C VAL A 111 -4.81 11.31 -7.37
N ALA A 112 -4.41 12.54 -7.67
CA ALA A 112 -3.42 13.23 -6.84
C ALA A 112 -3.90 13.34 -5.39
N SER A 113 -3.01 13.15 -4.41
CA SER A 113 -3.36 13.16 -2.98
C SER A 113 -3.90 14.51 -2.49
N ASN A 114 -3.52 15.59 -3.19
CA ASN A 114 -3.97 16.95 -2.97
C ASN A 114 -5.15 17.37 -3.87
N ALA A 115 -5.71 16.47 -4.70
CA ALA A 115 -6.82 16.80 -5.57
C ALA A 115 -8.02 17.30 -4.78
N ASP A 116 -8.65 18.38 -5.28
CA ASP A 116 -9.87 18.91 -4.69
C ASP A 116 -11.09 18.07 -5.08
N ASN A 117 -12.19 18.22 -4.34
CA ASN A 117 -13.40 17.45 -4.60
C ASN A 117 -13.93 17.68 -6.02
N ALA A 118 -13.79 18.90 -6.56
CA ALA A 118 -14.25 19.23 -7.91
C ALA A 118 -13.51 18.42 -8.98
N THR A 119 -12.18 18.30 -8.85
CA THR A 119 -11.35 17.49 -9.76
C THR A 119 -11.70 16.01 -9.66
N ILE A 120 -11.86 15.49 -8.44
CA ILE A 120 -12.23 14.10 -8.21
C ILE A 120 -13.62 13.81 -8.80
N GLU A 121 -14.59 14.72 -8.62
CA GLU A 121 -15.93 14.59 -9.19
C GLU A 121 -15.92 14.60 -10.71
N ALA A 122 -15.15 15.49 -11.34
CA ALA A 122 -15.03 15.55 -12.80
C ALA A 122 -14.44 14.25 -13.36
N LEU A 123 -13.36 13.76 -12.76
CA LEU A 123 -12.73 12.49 -13.13
C LEU A 123 -13.72 11.32 -12.98
N ALA A 124 -14.42 11.24 -11.84
CA ALA A 124 -15.38 10.18 -11.59
C ALA A 124 -16.55 10.19 -12.58
N ARG A 125 -17.09 11.37 -12.94
CA ARG A 125 -18.17 11.48 -13.95
C ARG A 125 -17.72 11.05 -15.34
N SER A 126 -16.47 11.34 -15.71
CA SER A 126 -15.91 10.98 -17.00
C SER A 126 -15.41 9.53 -17.09
N HIS A 127 -15.37 8.81 -15.96
CA HIS A 127 -14.78 7.49 -15.88
C HIS A 127 -15.54 6.47 -16.75
N GLU A 128 -14.81 5.63 -17.49
CA GLU A 128 -15.40 4.69 -18.46
C GLU A 128 -16.43 3.75 -17.81
N LYS A 129 -16.12 3.27 -16.60
CA LYS A 129 -17.02 2.47 -15.77
C LYS A 129 -18.38 3.13 -15.50
N VAL A 130 -18.45 4.46 -15.43
CA VAL A 130 -19.74 5.18 -15.24
C VAL A 130 -20.59 5.08 -16.50
N LYS A 131 -19.99 5.09 -17.69
CA LYS A 131 -20.72 4.85 -18.94
C LYS A 131 -21.18 3.39 -19.04
N GLU A 132 -20.32 2.45 -18.67
CA GLU A 132 -20.61 1.01 -18.71
C GLU A 132 -21.73 0.61 -17.74
N PHE A 133 -21.69 1.10 -16.50
CA PHE A 133 -22.62 0.72 -15.43
C PHE A 133 -23.72 1.76 -15.14
N GLY A 134 -23.76 2.86 -15.91
CA GLY A 134 -24.74 3.92 -15.76
C GLY A 134 -26.09 3.65 -16.45
N GLU A 135 -26.23 2.51 -17.15
CA GLU A 135 -27.48 2.12 -17.82
C GLU A 135 -28.05 3.21 -18.75
N GLY A 136 -27.17 4.00 -19.38
CA GLY A 136 -27.54 5.12 -20.25
C GLY A 136 -28.05 6.38 -19.53
N ARG A 137 -27.99 6.42 -18.19
CA ARG A 137 -28.36 7.60 -17.39
C ARG A 137 -27.15 8.49 -17.14
N GLU A 138 -27.40 9.79 -17.02
CA GLU A 138 -26.36 10.73 -16.63
C GLU A 138 -26.15 10.76 -15.10
N PRO A 139 -24.92 11.01 -14.62
CA PRO A 139 -24.63 11.13 -13.20
C PRO A 139 -25.45 12.26 -12.54
N LYS A 140 -26.33 11.90 -11.61
CA LYS A 140 -27.15 12.85 -10.84
C LYS A 140 -26.40 13.46 -9.67
N LYS A 141 -25.57 12.66 -9.00
CA LYS A 141 -24.85 13.08 -7.80
C LYS A 141 -23.55 12.30 -7.67
N VAL A 142 -22.49 12.98 -7.26
CA VAL A 142 -21.21 12.35 -6.90
C VAL A 142 -20.96 12.61 -5.43
N ILE A 143 -20.56 11.58 -4.70
CA ILE A 143 -20.25 11.64 -3.27
C ILE A 143 -18.79 11.24 -3.11
N VAL A 144 -17.95 12.22 -2.75
CA VAL A 144 -16.52 12.01 -2.53
C VAL A 144 -16.26 11.86 -1.03
N VAL A 145 -15.71 10.71 -0.64
CA VAL A 145 -15.12 10.50 0.69
C VAL A 145 -13.61 10.60 0.52
N LYS A 146 -13.05 11.75 0.91
CA LYS A 146 -11.64 12.07 0.72
C LYS A 146 -10.73 10.95 1.22
N GLY A 147 -9.84 10.48 0.35
CA GLY A 147 -8.87 9.43 0.68
C GLY A 147 -9.42 8.01 0.75
N LYS A 148 -10.70 7.77 0.42
CA LYS A 148 -11.30 6.42 0.54
C LYS A 148 -12.06 5.97 -0.69
N LEU A 149 -13.12 6.69 -1.06
CA LEU A 149 -14.02 6.25 -2.13
C LEU A 149 -14.75 7.42 -2.79
N VAL A 150 -15.22 7.17 -4.01
CA VAL A 150 -16.12 8.04 -4.76
C VAL A 150 -17.32 7.21 -5.20
N ASN A 151 -18.52 7.67 -4.84
CA ASN A 151 -19.76 7.04 -5.26
C ASN A 151 -20.52 7.93 -6.25
N VAL A 152 -20.77 7.39 -7.44
CA VAL A 152 -21.53 8.05 -8.51
C VAL A 152 -22.95 7.49 -8.52
N VAL A 153 -23.92 8.37 -8.32
CA VAL A 153 -25.36 8.05 -8.35
C VAL A 153 -25.90 8.42 -9.73
N VAL A 154 -26.55 7.45 -10.39
CA VAL A 154 -27.09 7.54 -11.76
C VAL A 154 -28.59 7.29 -11.75
#